data_AF-A0A7H9ATX2-F1
#
_entry.id   AF-A0A7H9ATX2-F1
#
_cell.length_a   1.000
_cell.length_b   1.000
_cell.length_c   1.000
_cell.angle_alpha   90.00
_cell.angle_beta   90.00
_cell.angle_gamma   90.00
#
_symmetry.space_group_name_H-M   'P 1'
#
loop_
_entity.id
_entity.type
_entity.pdbx_description
1 polymer ?
#
loop_
_entity_poly.entity_id
_entity_poly.type
_entity_poly.pdbx_seq_one_letter_code
_entity_poly.pdbx_strand_id
1 'polypeptide(L)'
;MKKTPLKMEKTNRLHSLTNTVIAVLFAVAILSCSKNDGEKPPVIADEISQEIKDLIYFRGDEKASTVLIAVPGGPSTELATDIVDDLAQDIGSPGILTVTVHQAQTLNPNILEGNDITLDQAINFNAESIEMLSKVITYFKNQGRTVYVAGISFGAFVTQELIAQKGIDAADGYLIITGRLDINDAMWQGLAEGKSAFFENGVTPIVDDAPFVDAFNRNEARMFAGLAMNKYTEQFNTIESLSNITYIYGETDMDVGRLTVEEVSFLQSKNTNILSGNGGHDVPFKDFLKQGFSEAFGIVLP
;
A
#
# COMPACT_ATOMS: atom_id res chain seq x y z
N MET A 1 -99.04 -5.24 11.26
CA MET A 1 -97.72 -4.73 11.72
C MET A 1 -97.07 -5.78 12.61
N LYS A 2 -96.17 -6.55 11.99
CA LYS A 2 -94.72 -6.63 12.27
C LYS A 2 -94.36 -7.41 13.55
N LYS A 3 -94.21 -8.73 13.35
CA LYS A 3 -93.38 -9.62 14.18
C LYS A 3 -91.91 -9.34 13.83
N THR A 4 -91.07 -9.15 14.83
CA THR A 4 -89.61 -9.06 14.68
C THR A 4 -88.99 -10.19 15.49
N PRO A 5 -88.20 -11.10 14.88
CA PRO A 5 -87.53 -12.18 15.60
C PRO A 5 -86.16 -11.73 16.13
N LEU A 6 -85.76 -12.34 17.26
CA LEU A 6 -84.40 -12.32 17.79
C LEU A 6 -83.42 -12.88 16.75
N LYS A 7 -82.28 -12.20 16.57
CA LYS A 7 -81.08 -12.77 15.96
C LYS A 7 -79.96 -12.74 17.01
N MET A 8 -79.52 -13.92 17.45
CA MET A 8 -78.26 -14.10 18.15
C MET A 8 -77.12 -14.02 17.12
N GLU A 9 -76.06 -13.28 17.42
CA GLU A 9 -74.75 -13.51 16.81
C GLU A 9 -73.70 -13.80 17.89
N LYS A 10 -73.00 -14.91 17.64
CA LYS A 10 -71.98 -15.54 18.47
C LYS A 10 -70.69 -14.73 18.46
N THR A 11 -70.06 -14.77 19.62
CA THR A 11 -68.72 -14.31 19.98
C THR A 11 -67.60 -14.86 19.08
N ASN A 12 -66.92 -13.97 18.35
CA ASN A 12 -65.59 -14.21 17.78
C ASN A 12 -64.52 -13.50 18.62
N ARG A 13 -64.26 -14.00 19.83
CA ARG A 13 -63.12 -13.57 20.67
C ARG A 13 -61.92 -14.52 20.64
N LEU A 14 -61.96 -15.57 19.80
CA LEU A 14 -60.89 -16.58 19.74
C LEU A 14 -59.84 -16.34 18.65
N HIS A 15 -60.07 -15.41 17.72
CA HIS A 15 -59.12 -15.11 16.62
C HIS A 15 -58.11 -13.99 16.94
N SER A 16 -58.30 -13.23 18.02
CA SER A 16 -57.42 -12.08 18.35
C SER A 16 -56.23 -12.45 19.23
N LEU A 17 -56.26 -13.59 19.93
CA LEU A 17 -55.17 -14.01 20.83
C LEU A 17 -54.14 -14.92 20.13
N THR A 18 -54.53 -15.60 19.05
CA THR A 18 -53.65 -16.47 18.27
C THR A 18 -52.72 -15.68 17.35
N ASN A 19 -53.18 -14.57 16.76
CA ASN A 19 -52.33 -13.77 15.86
C ASN A 19 -51.23 -12.98 16.59
N THR A 20 -51.47 -12.54 17.83
CA THR A 20 -50.47 -11.78 18.60
C THR A 20 -49.35 -12.67 19.16
N VAL A 21 -49.67 -13.91 19.55
CA VAL A 21 -48.66 -14.88 20.03
C VAL A 21 -47.80 -15.40 18.87
N ILE A 22 -48.38 -15.55 17.67
CA ILE A 22 -47.62 -15.95 16.47
C ILE A 22 -46.69 -14.80 16.00
N ALA A 23 -47.12 -13.53 16.08
CA ALA A 23 -46.27 -12.39 15.73
C ALA A 23 -45.07 -12.21 16.69
N VAL A 24 -45.25 -12.49 17.98
CA VAL A 24 -44.16 -12.44 18.98
C VAL A 24 -43.21 -13.64 18.84
N LEU A 25 -43.71 -14.84 18.52
CA LEU A 25 -42.84 -16.00 18.24
C LEU A 25 -42.04 -15.84 16.94
N PHE A 26 -42.60 -15.17 15.92
CA PHE A 26 -41.83 -14.82 14.73
C PHE A 26 -40.78 -13.73 15.00
N ALA A 27 -41.07 -12.72 15.83
CA ALA A 27 -40.09 -11.69 16.19
C ALA A 27 -38.90 -12.25 17.00
N VAL A 28 -39.11 -13.28 17.84
CA VAL A 28 -38.03 -13.94 18.59
C VAL A 28 -37.23 -14.93 17.71
N ALA A 29 -37.82 -15.47 16.64
CA ALA A 29 -37.13 -16.37 15.72
C ALA A 29 -36.18 -15.66 14.74
N ILE A 30 -36.44 -14.39 14.38
CA ILE A 30 -35.51 -13.57 13.56
C ILE A 30 -34.37 -12.93 14.38
N LEU A 31 -34.46 -12.95 15.72
CA LEU A 31 -33.38 -12.51 16.62
C LEU A 31 -32.52 -13.67 17.16
N SER A 32 -32.85 -14.92 16.83
CA SER A 32 -32.16 -16.12 17.33
C SER A 32 -31.49 -16.96 16.24
N CYS A 33 -31.23 -16.35 15.08
CA CYS A 33 -30.39 -16.91 14.03
C CYS A 33 -29.38 -15.88 13.50
N SER A 34 -28.78 -15.06 14.37
CA SER A 34 -27.39 -14.67 14.14
C SER A 34 -26.53 -15.86 14.57
N LYS A 35 -26.40 -16.86 13.70
CA LYS A 35 -25.17 -17.62 13.70
C LYS A 35 -24.09 -16.57 13.43
N ASN A 36 -23.45 -16.12 14.50
CA ASN A 36 -22.01 -15.88 14.44
C ASN A 36 -21.47 -17.20 13.88
N ASP A 37 -21.38 -17.29 12.55
CA ASP A 37 -20.33 -18.05 11.94
C ASP A 37 -19.09 -17.36 12.49
N GLY A 38 -18.66 -17.82 13.67
CA GLY A 38 -17.55 -17.25 14.37
C GLY A 38 -16.39 -17.39 13.43
N GLU A 39 -16.02 -16.27 12.79
CA GLU A 39 -14.74 -16.16 12.13
C GLU A 39 -13.76 -16.70 13.14
N LYS A 40 -13.16 -17.84 12.79
CA LYS A 40 -12.14 -18.43 13.65
C LYS A 40 -11.12 -17.31 13.86
N PRO A 41 -10.72 -17.04 15.11
CA PRO A 41 -9.75 -15.99 15.36
C PRO A 41 -8.55 -16.25 14.45
N PRO A 42 -8.00 -15.21 13.81
CA PRO A 42 -6.85 -15.37 12.92
C PRO A 42 -5.75 -16.16 13.64
N VAL A 43 -5.20 -17.15 12.94
CA VAL A 43 -4.14 -18.01 13.47
C VAL A 43 -2.89 -17.75 12.66
N ILE A 44 -1.81 -17.36 13.34
CA ILE A 44 -0.48 -17.29 12.74
C ILE A 44 -0.04 -18.71 12.42
N ALA A 45 0.25 -18.96 11.15
CA ALA A 45 0.71 -20.27 10.69
C ALA A 45 2.06 -20.61 11.31
N ASP A 46 2.35 -21.91 11.46
CA ASP A 46 3.64 -22.34 12.00
C ASP A 46 4.81 -21.97 11.10
N GLU A 47 4.57 -21.94 9.78
CA GLU A 47 5.52 -21.57 8.75
C GLU A 47 4.82 -20.72 7.67
N ILE A 48 5.57 -19.80 7.06
CA ILE A 48 5.15 -19.05 5.89
C ILE A 48 4.98 -20.02 4.72
N SER A 49 3.84 -19.96 4.05
CA SER A 49 3.56 -20.83 2.90
C SER A 49 4.62 -20.68 1.81
N GLN A 50 4.92 -21.78 1.10
CA GLN A 50 5.95 -21.79 0.05
C GLN A 50 5.66 -20.74 -1.04
N GLU A 51 4.39 -20.59 -1.42
CA GLU A 51 3.95 -19.60 -2.40
C GLU A 51 4.33 -18.16 -2.02
N ILE A 52 4.33 -17.84 -0.71
CA ILE A 52 4.77 -16.54 -0.21
C ILE A 52 6.29 -16.49 -0.10
N LYS A 53 6.94 -17.58 0.34
CA LYS A 53 8.41 -17.70 0.39
C LYS A 53 9.05 -17.50 -0.99
N ASP A 54 8.39 -17.93 -2.07
CA ASP A 54 8.85 -17.74 -3.45
C ASP A 54 8.78 -16.27 -3.91
N LEU A 55 8.03 -15.42 -3.20
CA LEU A 55 7.87 -13.99 -3.53
C LEU A 55 8.71 -13.07 -2.64
N ILE A 56 9.35 -13.60 -1.59
CA ILE A 56 9.98 -12.77 -0.57
C ILE A 56 11.36 -13.26 -0.18
N TYR A 57 12.13 -12.33 0.37
CA TYR A 57 13.24 -12.64 1.26
C TYR A 57 12.95 -12.07 2.64
N PHE A 58 13.31 -12.80 3.70
CA PHE A 58 12.96 -12.40 5.06
C PHE A 58 14.02 -12.74 6.12
N ARG A 59 13.93 -12.03 7.24
CA ARG A 59 14.70 -12.25 8.48
C ARG A 59 13.80 -12.06 9.70
N GLY A 60 14.09 -12.81 10.76
CA GLY A 60 13.31 -12.80 12.01
C GLY A 60 12.47 -14.06 12.20
N ASP A 61 11.60 -14.03 13.21
CA ASP A 61 10.70 -15.14 13.52
C ASP A 61 9.49 -15.15 12.56
N GLU A 62 9.28 -16.26 11.85
CA GLU A 62 8.11 -16.45 10.97
C GLU A 62 6.78 -16.24 11.71
N LYS A 63 6.78 -16.44 13.04
CA LYS A 63 5.62 -16.29 13.94
C LYS A 63 5.47 -14.90 14.56
N ALA A 64 6.34 -13.95 14.24
CA ALA A 64 6.29 -12.60 14.80
C ALA A 64 4.89 -11.96 14.61
N SER A 65 4.34 -11.28 15.61
CA SER A 65 3.02 -10.63 15.47
C SER A 65 3.03 -9.44 14.50
N THR A 66 4.21 -8.89 14.23
CA THR A 66 4.42 -7.75 13.34
C THR A 66 5.27 -8.15 12.13
N VAL A 67 4.91 -7.62 10.96
CA VAL A 67 5.67 -7.75 9.72
C VAL A 67 6.03 -6.36 9.23
N LEU A 68 7.32 -6.13 8.96
CA LEU A 68 7.81 -4.96 8.28
C LEU A 68 8.22 -5.35 6.87
N ILE A 69 7.55 -4.78 5.87
CA ILE A 69 7.84 -5.00 4.46
C ILE A 69 8.62 -3.79 3.92
N ALA A 70 9.89 -3.97 3.61
CA ALA A 70 10.70 -3.00 2.88
C ALA A 70 10.49 -3.20 1.37
N VAL A 71 10.01 -2.16 0.69
CA VAL A 71 9.87 -2.14 -0.77
C VAL A 71 11.03 -1.31 -1.32
N PRO A 72 12.01 -1.94 -1.99
CA PRO A 72 13.26 -1.30 -2.33
C PRO A 72 13.11 -0.27 -3.46
N GLY A 73 14.16 0.54 -3.63
CA GLY A 73 14.34 1.40 -4.79
C GLY A 73 14.60 0.61 -6.08
N GLY A 74 15.09 1.30 -7.12
CA GLY A 74 15.30 0.72 -8.45
C GLY A 74 14.61 1.57 -9.52
N PRO A 75 14.07 0.97 -10.60
CA PRO A 75 13.97 -0.47 -10.88
C PRO A 75 15.31 -1.23 -10.94
N SER A 76 15.43 -2.37 -10.27
CA SER A 76 16.63 -3.24 -10.27
C SER A 76 16.30 -4.66 -10.72
N THR A 77 17.25 -5.38 -11.31
CA THR A 77 17.12 -6.80 -11.70
C THR A 77 17.27 -7.77 -10.53
N GLU A 78 17.78 -7.31 -9.39
CA GLU A 78 18.05 -8.13 -8.22
C GLU A 78 17.13 -7.77 -7.06
N LEU A 79 16.71 -8.79 -6.30
CA LEU A 79 15.99 -8.56 -5.05
C LEU A 79 16.97 -7.99 -4.02
N ALA A 80 16.67 -6.81 -3.49
CA ALA A 80 17.48 -6.15 -2.46
C ALA A 80 17.37 -6.87 -1.12
N THR A 81 18.15 -7.94 -0.93
CA THR A 81 18.16 -8.72 0.32
C THR A 81 18.90 -8.03 1.45
N ASP A 82 19.87 -7.17 1.10
CA ASP A 82 20.69 -6.37 1.99
C ASP A 82 19.88 -5.43 2.88
N ILE A 83 18.86 -4.75 2.34
CA ILE A 83 17.99 -3.88 3.14
C ILE A 83 17.28 -4.65 4.27
N VAL A 84 16.92 -5.91 4.03
CA VAL A 84 16.29 -6.75 5.06
C VAL A 84 17.30 -7.21 6.09
N ASP A 85 18.51 -7.56 5.67
CA ASP A 85 19.59 -7.95 6.57
C ASP A 85 19.97 -6.79 7.50
N ASP A 86 20.14 -5.58 6.96
CA ASP A 86 20.47 -4.38 7.72
C ASP A 86 19.33 -3.99 8.68
N LEU A 87 18.08 -3.92 8.20
CA LEU A 87 16.94 -3.59 9.06
C LEU A 87 16.71 -4.64 10.15
N ALA A 88 16.88 -5.94 9.85
CA ALA A 88 16.74 -6.98 10.86
C ALA A 88 17.84 -6.91 11.93
N GLN A 89 19.06 -6.56 11.52
CA GLN A 89 20.17 -6.31 12.44
C GLN A 89 19.89 -5.10 13.34
N ASP A 90 19.42 -4.00 12.76
CA ASP A 90 19.17 -2.76 13.49
C ASP A 90 17.96 -2.87 14.42
N ILE A 91 16.83 -3.44 13.96
CA ILE A 91 15.62 -3.56 14.78
C ILE A 91 15.88 -4.45 16.01
N GLY A 92 16.65 -5.54 15.84
CA GLY A 92 17.11 -6.40 16.94
C GLY A 92 16.01 -7.01 17.83
N SER A 93 14.74 -6.89 17.43
CA SER A 93 13.57 -7.24 18.24
C SER A 93 12.95 -8.55 17.75
N PRO A 94 12.80 -9.58 18.60
CA PRO A 94 12.23 -10.87 18.20
C PRO A 94 10.76 -10.79 17.81
N GLY A 95 10.10 -9.64 17.97
CA GLY A 95 8.69 -9.44 17.65
C GLY A 95 8.38 -8.94 16.24
N ILE A 96 9.40 -8.74 15.39
CA ILE A 96 9.23 -8.22 14.02
C ILE A 96 9.88 -9.17 13.01
N LEU A 97 9.10 -9.56 12.01
CA LEU A 97 9.57 -10.22 10.80
C LEU A 97 9.85 -9.15 9.75
N THR A 98 11.10 -9.02 9.32
CA THR A 98 11.47 -8.09 8.24
C THR A 98 11.46 -8.83 6.91
N VAL A 99 10.83 -8.23 5.90
CA VAL A 99 10.56 -8.83 4.60
C VAL A 99 10.89 -7.84 3.49
N THR A 100 11.40 -8.32 2.36
CA THR A 100 11.38 -7.62 1.08
C THR A 100 10.63 -8.48 0.07
N VAL A 101 9.94 -7.84 -0.87
CA VAL A 101 9.09 -8.51 -1.85
C VAL A 101 9.67 -8.33 -3.24
N HIS A 102 9.62 -9.38 -4.04
CA HIS A 102 9.92 -9.30 -5.46
C HIS A 102 9.05 -8.25 -6.18
N GLN A 103 9.67 -7.57 -7.14
CA GLN A 103 9.01 -6.78 -8.16
C GLN A 103 9.13 -7.57 -9.48
N ALA A 104 8.29 -7.26 -10.48
CA ALA A 104 8.21 -8.08 -11.70
C ALA A 104 9.58 -8.30 -12.35
N GLN A 105 10.40 -7.25 -12.38
CA GLN A 105 11.72 -7.29 -12.99
C GLN A 105 12.79 -7.99 -12.13
N THR A 106 12.58 -8.20 -10.82
CA THR A 106 13.50 -9.00 -9.99
C THR A 106 13.21 -10.50 -10.07
N LEU A 107 12.01 -10.90 -10.52
CA LEU A 107 11.70 -12.29 -10.91
C LEU A 107 12.05 -12.57 -12.37
N ASN A 108 11.97 -11.54 -13.22
CA ASN A 108 12.31 -11.64 -14.63
C ASN A 108 13.25 -10.49 -15.06
N PRO A 109 14.57 -10.62 -14.83
CA PRO A 109 15.58 -9.61 -15.18
C PRO A 109 15.56 -9.17 -16.65
N ASN A 110 15.09 -10.04 -17.55
CA ASN A 110 14.95 -9.72 -18.97
C ASN A 110 13.99 -8.56 -19.26
N ILE A 111 13.14 -8.17 -18.31
CA ILE A 111 12.31 -6.95 -18.42
C ILE A 111 13.21 -5.71 -18.57
N LEU A 112 14.34 -5.66 -17.85
CA LEU A 112 15.31 -4.58 -17.96
C LEU A 112 16.42 -4.90 -18.97
N GLU A 113 17.00 -6.09 -18.89
CA GLU A 113 18.19 -6.47 -19.69
C GLU A 113 17.89 -6.84 -21.14
N GLY A 114 16.61 -7.10 -21.46
CA GLY A 114 16.18 -7.58 -22.77
C GLY A 114 15.99 -6.49 -23.82
N ASN A 115 15.04 -6.72 -24.72
CA ASN A 115 14.66 -5.72 -25.73
C ASN A 115 13.93 -4.53 -25.08
N ASP A 116 13.81 -3.44 -25.82
CA ASP A 116 13.00 -2.29 -25.40
C ASP A 116 11.56 -2.70 -25.07
N ILE A 117 11.11 -2.30 -23.88
CA ILE A 117 9.71 -2.36 -23.47
C ILE A 117 8.99 -1.06 -23.87
N THR A 118 7.68 -1.13 -24.04
CA THR A 118 6.80 0.03 -24.19
C THR A 118 6.32 0.54 -22.84
N LEU A 119 5.76 1.76 -22.80
CA LEU A 119 5.12 2.28 -21.59
C LEU A 119 3.97 1.37 -21.11
N ASP A 120 3.14 0.86 -22.01
CA ASP A 120 2.04 -0.04 -21.63
C ASP A 120 2.55 -1.34 -21.00
N GLN A 121 3.67 -1.89 -21.50
CA GLN A 121 4.31 -3.04 -20.88
C GLN A 121 4.86 -2.69 -19.49
N ALA A 122 5.52 -1.55 -19.34
CA ALA A 122 6.00 -1.06 -18.05
C ALA A 122 4.85 -0.91 -17.03
N ILE A 123 3.71 -0.33 -17.43
CA ILE A 123 2.50 -0.24 -16.59
C ILE A 123 2.05 -1.63 -16.13
N ASN A 124 2.02 -2.61 -17.03
CA ASN A 124 1.62 -3.98 -16.68
C ASN A 124 2.61 -4.66 -15.72
N PHE A 125 3.93 -4.51 -15.92
CA PHE A 125 4.94 -5.05 -15.01
C PHE A 125 4.90 -4.37 -13.64
N ASN A 126 4.62 -3.07 -13.60
CA ASN A 126 4.36 -2.37 -12.35
C ASN A 126 3.12 -2.95 -11.67
N ALA A 127 2.00 -3.12 -12.38
CA ALA A 127 0.79 -3.73 -11.83
C ALA A 127 1.06 -5.13 -11.24
N GLU A 128 1.86 -5.97 -11.91
CA GLU A 128 2.31 -7.26 -11.36
C GLU A 128 3.06 -7.09 -10.03
N SER A 129 3.92 -6.07 -9.91
CA SER A 129 4.65 -5.75 -8.68
C SER A 129 3.70 -5.31 -7.55
N ILE A 130 2.69 -4.49 -7.86
CA ILE A 130 1.65 -4.10 -6.89
C ILE A 130 0.85 -5.32 -6.43
N GLU A 131 0.47 -6.23 -7.32
CA GLU A 131 -0.26 -7.45 -6.96
C GLU A 131 0.57 -8.39 -6.08
N MET A 132 1.87 -8.54 -6.35
CA MET A 132 2.77 -9.32 -5.49
C MET A 132 2.86 -8.73 -4.08
N LEU A 133 3.07 -7.42 -3.97
CA LEU A 133 3.08 -6.73 -2.68
C LEU A 133 1.75 -6.88 -1.94
N SER A 134 0.62 -6.66 -2.64
CA SER A 134 -0.73 -6.82 -2.08
C SER A 134 -0.99 -8.25 -1.58
N LYS A 135 -0.54 -9.26 -2.32
CA LYS A 135 -0.66 -10.67 -1.93
C LYS A 135 0.12 -10.99 -0.67
N VAL A 136 1.37 -10.51 -0.55
CA VAL A 136 2.19 -10.71 0.65
C VAL A 136 1.57 -10.01 1.86
N ILE A 137 1.10 -8.77 1.71
CA ILE A 137 0.41 -8.03 2.76
C ILE A 137 -0.85 -8.77 3.21
N THR A 138 -1.70 -9.16 2.26
CA THR A 138 -2.96 -9.85 2.52
C THR A 138 -2.73 -11.17 3.25
N TYR A 139 -1.70 -11.92 2.88
CA TYR A 139 -1.33 -13.16 3.55
C TYR A 139 -1.07 -12.96 5.04
N PHE A 140 -0.26 -11.96 5.41
CA PHE A 140 0.06 -11.69 6.81
C PHE A 140 -1.12 -11.04 7.55
N LYS A 141 -1.88 -10.14 6.92
CA LYS A 141 -3.09 -9.52 7.50
C LYS A 141 -4.16 -10.56 7.82
N ASN A 142 -4.37 -11.55 6.95
CA ASN A 142 -5.34 -12.64 7.17
C ASN A 142 -4.96 -13.54 8.35
N GLN A 143 -3.70 -13.50 8.81
CA GLN A 143 -3.23 -14.15 10.03
C GLN A 143 -3.38 -13.27 11.27
N GLY A 144 -4.01 -12.10 11.15
CA GLY A 144 -4.20 -11.15 12.24
C GLY A 144 -2.92 -10.43 12.65
N ARG A 145 -1.89 -10.43 11.80
CA ARG A 145 -0.62 -9.74 12.06
C ARG A 145 -0.74 -8.26 11.74
N THR A 146 0.04 -7.44 12.45
CA THR A 146 0.26 -6.04 12.09
C THR A 146 1.25 -5.98 10.93
N VAL A 147 0.91 -5.29 9.84
CA VAL A 147 1.74 -5.19 8.64
C VAL A 147 2.09 -3.74 8.36
N TYR A 148 3.38 -3.41 8.35
CA TYR A 148 3.92 -2.12 7.99
C TYR A 148 4.64 -2.18 6.65
N VAL A 149 4.55 -1.11 5.85
CA VAL A 149 5.20 -1.01 4.54
C VAL A 149 6.12 0.20 4.50
N ALA A 150 7.40 -0.01 4.23
CA ALA A 150 8.39 1.04 4.03
C ALA A 150 8.80 1.07 2.54
N GLY A 151 8.27 2.02 1.78
CA GLY A 151 8.59 2.21 0.37
C GLY A 151 9.68 3.25 0.16
N ILE A 152 10.75 2.89 -0.54
CA ILE A 152 11.94 3.73 -0.70
C ILE A 152 12.20 4.00 -2.19
N SER A 153 12.41 5.25 -2.58
CA SER A 153 12.71 5.64 -3.97
C SER A 153 11.65 5.08 -4.94
N PHE A 154 12.00 4.27 -5.94
CA PHE A 154 11.00 3.58 -6.79
C PHE A 154 9.96 2.77 -5.99
N GLY A 155 10.36 2.16 -4.87
CA GLY A 155 9.45 1.49 -3.94
C GLY A 155 8.45 2.42 -3.25
N ALA A 156 8.77 3.71 -3.14
CA ALA A 156 7.81 4.73 -2.71
C ALA A 156 6.67 4.86 -3.71
N PHE A 157 6.96 4.86 -5.02
CA PHE A 157 5.93 4.89 -6.07
C PHE A 157 5.11 3.60 -6.10
N VAL A 158 5.73 2.44 -5.95
CA VAL A 158 5.02 1.16 -5.84
C VAL A 158 4.08 1.17 -4.62
N THR A 159 4.51 1.73 -3.51
CA THR A 159 3.70 1.86 -2.29
C THR A 159 2.54 2.84 -2.47
N GLN A 160 2.77 3.97 -3.14
CA GLN A 160 1.70 4.93 -3.46
C GLN A 160 0.64 4.31 -4.38
N GLU A 161 1.07 3.59 -5.41
CA GLU A 161 0.16 2.90 -6.33
C GLU A 161 -0.62 1.77 -5.64
N LEU A 162 0.02 1.04 -4.71
CA LEU A 162 -0.67 0.08 -3.84
C LEU A 162 -1.80 0.76 -3.06
N ILE A 163 -1.54 1.90 -2.42
CA ILE A 163 -2.56 2.65 -1.65
C ILE A 163 -3.69 3.11 -2.58
N ALA A 164 -3.36 3.60 -3.78
CA ALA A 164 -4.35 4.05 -4.75
C ALA A 164 -5.27 2.92 -5.22
N GLN A 165 -4.72 1.72 -5.47
CA GLN A 165 -5.46 0.59 -6.02
C GLN A 165 -6.16 -0.26 -4.94
N LYS A 166 -5.56 -0.39 -3.76
CA LYS A 166 -5.99 -1.32 -2.71
C LYS A 166 -6.55 -0.62 -1.46
N GLY A 167 -6.41 0.70 -1.39
CA GLY A 167 -6.87 1.53 -0.28
C GLY A 167 -5.82 1.68 0.84
N ILE A 168 -6.00 2.73 1.64
CA ILE A 168 -5.12 3.05 2.78
C ILE A 168 -5.14 1.98 3.88
N ASP A 169 -6.18 1.14 3.93
CA ASP A 169 -6.29 0.06 4.91
C ASP A 169 -5.65 -1.25 4.45
N ALA A 170 -4.98 -1.27 3.29
CA ALA A 170 -4.29 -2.45 2.81
C ALA A 170 -3.20 -2.90 3.80
N ALA A 171 -2.51 -1.95 4.45
CA ALA A 171 -1.55 -2.19 5.53
C ALA A 171 -1.87 -1.31 6.75
N ASP A 172 -1.26 -1.62 7.89
CA ASP A 172 -1.52 -0.91 9.16
C ASP A 172 -0.73 0.40 9.31
N GLY A 173 0.27 0.62 8.46
CA GLY A 173 1.06 1.84 8.44
C GLY A 173 2.05 1.87 7.28
N TYR A 174 2.41 3.09 6.86
CA TYR A 174 3.28 3.35 5.72
C TYR A 174 4.39 4.34 6.08
N LEU A 175 5.60 4.04 5.63
CA LEU A 175 6.72 4.96 5.60
C LEU A 175 7.15 5.12 4.14
N ILE A 176 6.90 6.29 3.57
CA ILE A 176 7.23 6.61 2.18
C ILE A 176 8.46 7.49 2.20
N ILE A 177 9.57 7.03 1.61
CA ILE A 177 10.86 7.71 1.65
C ILE A 177 11.29 8.05 0.23
N THR A 178 11.59 9.33 0.01
CA THR A 178 12.21 9.85 -1.22
C THR A 178 11.43 9.49 -2.48
N GLY A 179 10.10 9.56 -2.38
CA GLY A 179 9.18 9.49 -3.52
C GLY A 179 8.65 10.86 -3.91
N ARG A 180 7.71 10.87 -4.86
CA ARG A 180 6.97 12.06 -5.26
C ARG A 180 5.48 11.75 -5.50
N LEU A 181 4.59 12.68 -5.15
CA LEU A 181 3.15 12.52 -5.37
C LEU A 181 2.75 12.81 -6.83
N ASP A 182 3.19 13.94 -7.37
CA ASP A 182 2.83 14.37 -8.72
C ASP A 182 4.09 14.76 -9.51
N ILE A 183 4.69 13.80 -10.22
CA ILE A 183 5.81 14.06 -11.14
C ILE A 183 5.29 14.90 -12.33
N ASN A 184 6.07 15.90 -12.77
CA ASN A 184 5.71 16.76 -13.90
C ASN A 184 5.54 15.97 -15.21
N ASP A 185 4.64 16.44 -16.07
CA ASP A 185 4.34 15.73 -17.33
C ASP A 185 5.55 15.58 -18.24
N ALA A 186 6.37 16.64 -18.36
CA ALA A 186 7.61 16.59 -19.13
C ALA A 186 8.56 15.47 -18.65
N MET A 187 8.67 15.26 -17.33
CA MET A 187 9.56 14.25 -16.75
C MET A 187 9.07 12.84 -17.09
N TRP A 188 7.84 12.48 -16.72
CA TRP A 188 7.38 11.11 -16.95
C TRP A 188 7.25 10.80 -18.44
N GLN A 189 6.91 11.79 -19.29
CA GLN A 189 6.88 11.61 -20.75
C GLN A 189 8.29 11.38 -21.31
N GLY A 190 9.29 12.14 -20.84
CA GLY A 190 10.69 11.91 -21.21
C GLY A 190 11.16 10.50 -20.85
N LEU A 191 10.87 10.07 -19.62
CA LEU A 191 11.16 8.72 -19.15
C LEU A 191 10.45 7.64 -19.98
N ALA A 192 9.19 7.87 -20.38
CA ALA A 192 8.44 6.96 -21.26
C ALA A 192 9.07 6.81 -22.66
N GLU A 193 9.72 7.86 -23.15
CA GLU A 193 10.52 7.81 -24.40
C GLU A 193 11.87 7.09 -24.20
N GLY A 194 12.25 6.76 -22.96
CA GLY A 194 13.52 6.15 -22.60
C GLY A 194 14.65 7.18 -22.45
N LYS A 195 14.32 8.44 -22.14
CA LYS A 195 15.29 9.52 -21.88
C LYS A 195 15.66 9.57 -20.41
N SER A 196 16.83 10.12 -20.11
CA SER A 196 17.15 10.55 -18.75
C SER A 196 16.26 11.74 -18.38
N ALA A 197 15.78 11.75 -17.14
CA ALA A 197 15.06 12.89 -16.58
C ALA A 197 15.42 13.02 -15.10
N PHE A 198 15.68 14.24 -14.66
CA PHE A 198 16.07 14.56 -13.28
C PHE A 198 15.65 15.99 -12.95
N PHE A 199 15.84 16.41 -11.71
CA PHE A 199 15.57 17.77 -11.25
C PHE A 199 16.86 18.52 -10.94
N GLU A 200 16.99 19.74 -11.46
CA GLU A 200 17.99 20.68 -10.98
C GLU A 200 17.54 21.28 -9.64
N ASN A 201 18.38 21.14 -8.61
CA ASN A 201 18.12 21.59 -7.22
C ASN A 201 16.79 21.07 -6.64
N GLY A 202 16.30 19.95 -7.14
CA GLY A 202 15.01 19.36 -6.76
C GLY A 202 13.77 20.14 -7.19
N VAL A 203 13.89 21.11 -8.10
CA VAL A 203 12.76 21.95 -8.53
C VAL A 203 12.54 21.93 -10.03
N THR A 204 13.58 22.18 -10.82
CA THR A 204 13.44 22.37 -12.26
C THR A 204 13.60 21.04 -12.98
N PRO A 205 12.58 20.51 -13.68
CA PRO A 205 12.73 19.27 -14.43
C PRO A 205 13.66 19.48 -15.63
N ILE A 206 14.62 18.59 -15.79
CA ILE A 206 15.57 18.50 -16.90
C ILE A 206 15.35 17.15 -17.58
N VAL A 207 15.17 17.17 -18.89
CA VAL A 207 14.98 15.97 -19.71
C VAL A 207 15.98 16.03 -20.85
N ASP A 208 16.70 14.93 -21.07
CA ASP A 208 17.67 14.85 -22.14
C ASP A 208 17.00 14.85 -23.52
N ASP A 209 17.67 15.45 -24.51
CA ASP A 209 17.16 15.53 -25.89
C ASP A 209 17.05 14.15 -26.55
N ALA A 210 17.91 13.20 -26.16
CA ALA A 210 18.00 11.87 -26.75
C ALA A 210 17.78 10.77 -25.70
N PRO A 211 17.19 9.62 -26.09
CA PRO A 211 17.05 8.48 -25.19
C PRO A 211 18.41 7.88 -24.83
N PHE A 212 18.45 7.11 -23.75
CA PHE A 212 19.64 6.32 -23.39
C PHE A 212 20.07 5.39 -24.54
N VAL A 213 21.38 5.14 -24.63
CA VAL A 213 21.96 4.33 -25.71
C VAL A 213 21.68 2.83 -25.51
N ASP A 214 21.73 2.35 -24.28
CA ASP A 214 21.47 0.96 -23.92
C ASP A 214 19.99 0.72 -23.58
N ALA A 215 19.51 -0.50 -23.87
CA ALA A 215 18.12 -0.87 -23.62
C ALA A 215 17.78 -0.92 -22.12
N PHE A 216 18.76 -1.26 -21.27
CA PHE A 216 18.57 -1.36 -19.83
C PHE A 216 18.08 -0.04 -19.24
N ASN A 217 18.82 1.05 -19.44
CA ASN A 217 18.46 2.37 -18.92
C ASN A 217 17.15 2.90 -19.55
N ARG A 218 16.87 2.57 -20.82
CA ARG A 218 15.57 2.92 -21.43
C ARG A 218 14.41 2.16 -20.79
N ASN A 219 14.60 0.89 -20.46
CA ASN A 219 13.59 0.06 -19.81
C ASN A 219 13.37 0.47 -18.35
N GLU A 220 14.44 0.82 -17.64
CA GLU A 220 14.38 1.38 -16.29
C GLU A 220 13.58 2.69 -16.28
N ALA A 221 13.91 3.62 -17.19
CA ALA A 221 13.17 4.87 -17.34
C ALA A 221 11.67 4.63 -17.62
N ARG A 222 11.33 3.68 -18.50
CA ARG A 222 9.92 3.35 -18.80
C ARG A 222 9.20 2.70 -17.63
N MET A 223 9.86 1.81 -16.90
CA MET A 223 9.34 1.23 -15.65
C MET A 223 9.02 2.34 -14.64
N PHE A 224 9.90 3.31 -14.47
CA PHE A 224 9.63 4.47 -13.62
C PHE A 224 8.46 5.31 -14.14
N ALA A 225 8.44 5.61 -15.44
CA ALA A 225 7.38 6.39 -16.09
C ALA A 225 5.98 5.79 -15.88
N GLY A 226 5.87 4.45 -15.90
CA GLY A 226 4.61 3.74 -15.70
C GLY A 226 3.97 3.94 -14.33
N LEU A 227 4.72 4.41 -13.32
CA LEU A 227 4.19 4.84 -12.02
C LEU A 227 4.18 6.37 -11.88
N ALA A 228 5.19 7.05 -12.41
CA ALA A 228 5.35 8.49 -12.30
C ALA A 228 4.29 9.29 -13.10
N MET A 229 3.63 8.66 -14.08
CA MET A 229 2.52 9.27 -14.80
C MET A 229 1.28 9.53 -13.96
N ASN A 230 1.16 8.85 -12.81
CA ASN A 230 0.02 9.01 -11.91
C ASN A 230 0.14 10.29 -11.08
N LYS A 231 -1.00 10.93 -10.82
CA LYS A 231 -1.12 12.07 -9.89
C LYS A 231 -1.68 11.58 -8.58
N TYR A 232 -0.81 11.25 -7.63
CA TYR A 232 -1.24 10.65 -6.37
C TYR A 232 -2.05 11.63 -5.52
N THR A 233 -1.90 12.95 -5.69
CA THR A 233 -2.81 13.90 -5.03
C THR A 233 -4.26 13.73 -5.50
N GLU A 234 -4.48 13.42 -6.78
CA GLU A 234 -5.81 13.15 -7.33
C GLU A 234 -6.34 11.79 -6.86
N GLN A 235 -5.49 10.76 -6.91
CA GLN A 235 -5.87 9.40 -6.52
C GLN A 235 -6.19 9.29 -5.02
N PHE A 236 -5.46 10.02 -4.17
CA PHE A 236 -5.69 10.03 -2.73
C PHE A 236 -6.76 11.03 -2.28
N ASN A 237 -7.33 11.83 -3.20
CA ASN A 237 -8.24 12.91 -2.84
C ASN A 237 -9.48 12.43 -2.08
N THR A 238 -9.99 11.23 -2.42
CA THR A 238 -11.17 10.63 -1.75
C THR A 238 -10.85 9.97 -0.41
N ILE A 239 -9.57 9.79 -0.06
CA ILE A 239 -9.18 9.23 1.22
C ILE A 239 -9.31 10.34 2.28
N GLU A 240 -10.13 10.13 3.31
CA GLU A 240 -10.42 11.16 4.32
C GLU A 240 -9.19 11.53 5.14
N SER A 241 -8.40 10.52 5.53
CA SER A 241 -7.18 10.69 6.33
C SER A 241 -6.07 9.79 5.81
N LEU A 242 -4.88 10.36 5.69
CA LEU A 242 -3.60 9.70 5.40
C LEU A 242 -2.72 9.69 6.66
N SER A 243 -3.32 9.67 7.85
CA SER A 243 -2.63 9.63 9.15
C SER A 243 -1.77 8.40 9.39
N ASN A 244 -1.99 7.33 8.61
CA ASN A 244 -1.17 6.12 8.66
C ASN A 244 0.09 6.24 7.80
N ILE A 245 0.32 7.39 7.16
CA ILE A 245 1.50 7.66 6.35
C ILE A 245 2.44 8.60 7.12
N THR A 246 3.69 8.19 7.24
CA THR A 246 4.82 9.10 7.41
C THR A 246 5.54 9.24 6.07
N TYR A 247 5.76 10.48 5.64
CA TYR A 247 6.39 10.81 4.37
C TYR A 247 7.71 11.54 4.61
N ILE A 248 8.82 11.01 4.08
CA ILE A 248 10.15 11.60 4.15
C ILE A 248 10.56 12.07 2.76
N TYR A 249 10.99 13.33 2.62
CA TYR A 249 11.53 13.83 1.35
C TYR A 249 12.72 14.78 1.54
N GLY A 250 13.55 14.88 0.49
CA GLY A 250 14.67 15.82 0.42
C GLY A 250 14.30 17.12 -0.26
N GLU A 251 14.70 18.24 0.33
CA GLU A 251 14.37 19.56 -0.23
C GLU A 251 15.15 19.90 -1.51
N THR A 252 16.21 19.15 -1.82
CA THR A 252 17.01 19.28 -3.05
C THR A 252 17.18 17.93 -3.76
N ASP A 253 16.20 17.02 -3.61
CA ASP A 253 16.20 15.71 -4.24
C ASP A 253 16.22 15.85 -5.77
N MET A 254 17.33 15.47 -6.41
CA MET A 254 17.51 15.62 -7.85
C MET A 254 16.95 14.44 -8.66
N ASP A 255 16.64 13.31 -8.03
CA ASP A 255 16.18 12.13 -8.76
C ASP A 255 14.67 12.19 -8.99
N VAL A 256 13.91 12.57 -7.96
CA VAL A 256 12.44 12.61 -8.02
C VAL A 256 11.84 13.98 -7.70
N GLY A 257 12.68 14.95 -7.33
CA GLY A 257 12.26 16.31 -7.00
C GLY A 257 11.76 16.43 -5.56
N ARG A 258 11.91 17.62 -4.97
CA ARG A 258 11.33 17.94 -3.64
C ARG A 258 9.82 18.05 -3.76
N LEU A 259 9.02 17.68 -2.76
CA LEU A 259 7.57 17.96 -2.77
C LEU A 259 7.27 19.45 -3.01
N THR A 260 6.23 19.76 -3.80
CA THR A 260 5.79 21.15 -3.97
C THR A 260 5.00 21.66 -2.77
N VAL A 261 4.78 22.97 -2.70
CA VAL A 261 3.98 23.58 -1.63
C VAL A 261 2.56 23.04 -1.63
N GLU A 262 2.00 22.79 -2.82
CA GLU A 262 0.65 22.25 -3.00
C GLU A 262 0.56 20.81 -2.49
N GLU A 263 1.56 19.97 -2.75
CA GLU A 263 1.61 18.60 -2.25
C GLU A 263 1.83 18.51 -0.75
N VAL A 264 2.72 19.33 -0.20
CA VAL A 264 2.90 19.41 1.26
C VAL A 264 1.60 19.85 1.90
N SER A 265 0.92 20.85 1.34
CA SER A 265 -0.39 21.32 1.81
C SER A 265 -1.45 20.22 1.70
N PHE A 266 -1.44 19.43 0.62
CA PHE A 266 -2.32 18.29 0.43
C PHE A 266 -2.10 17.25 1.53
N LEU A 267 -0.86 16.79 1.74
CA LEU A 267 -0.51 15.81 2.77
C LEU A 267 -0.88 16.30 4.19
N GLN A 268 -0.57 17.56 4.51
CA GLN A 268 -0.96 18.17 5.79
C GLN A 268 -2.47 18.21 5.98
N SER A 269 -3.23 18.54 4.91
CA SER A 269 -4.70 18.55 4.96
C SER A 269 -5.31 17.16 5.21
N LYS A 270 -4.54 16.10 4.90
CA LYS A 270 -4.90 14.70 5.12
C LYS A 270 -4.29 14.11 6.39
N ASN A 271 -3.72 14.92 7.27
CA ASN A 271 -3.07 14.49 8.53
C ASN A 271 -1.87 13.54 8.35
N THR A 272 -1.21 13.55 7.19
CA THR A 272 0.05 12.83 7.00
C THR A 272 1.14 13.44 7.88
N ASN A 273 1.97 12.58 8.48
CA ASN A 273 3.18 13.02 9.15
C ASN A 273 4.28 13.27 8.12
N ILE A 274 4.92 14.43 8.13
CA ILE A 274 5.88 14.83 7.09
C ILE A 274 7.21 15.18 7.74
N LEU A 275 8.27 14.52 7.28
CA LEU A 275 9.65 14.80 7.64
C LEU A 275 10.39 15.31 6.40
N SER A 276 10.99 16.49 6.51
CA SER A 276 11.81 17.05 5.45
C SER A 276 13.16 17.49 6.00
N GLY A 277 14.17 17.44 5.14
CA GLY A 277 15.46 18.01 5.47
C GLY A 277 16.25 18.46 4.26
N ASN A 278 17.31 19.19 4.55
CA ASN A 278 18.28 19.61 3.56
C ASN A 278 18.98 18.36 2.99
N GLY A 279 18.96 18.20 1.67
CA GLY A 279 19.68 17.10 1.04
C GLY A 279 19.01 16.57 -0.23
N GLY A 280 19.81 15.82 -0.99
CA GLY A 280 19.39 15.11 -2.20
C GLY A 280 18.63 13.82 -1.86
N HIS A 281 18.66 12.85 -2.77
CA HIS A 281 17.85 11.63 -2.67
C HIS A 281 18.19 10.77 -1.44
N ASP A 282 19.47 10.49 -1.18
CA ASP A 282 19.84 9.54 -0.09
C ASP A 282 19.95 10.17 1.30
N VAL A 283 20.09 11.49 1.38
CA VAL A 283 20.41 12.19 2.65
C VAL A 283 19.25 12.13 3.64
N PRO A 284 17.99 12.44 3.25
CA PRO A 284 16.84 12.32 4.13
C PRO A 284 16.62 10.90 4.64
N PHE A 285 16.90 9.89 3.80
CA PHE A 285 16.86 8.50 4.24
C PHE A 285 17.78 8.30 5.45
N LYS A 286 19.04 8.74 5.36
CA LYS A 286 20.03 8.58 6.45
C LYS A 286 19.68 9.41 7.69
N ASP A 287 19.28 10.66 7.50
CA ASP A 287 19.06 11.60 8.60
C ASP A 287 17.77 11.30 9.37
N PHE A 288 16.74 10.82 8.67
CA PHE A 288 15.43 10.59 9.26
C PHE A 288 15.06 9.12 9.41
N LEU A 289 15.90 8.14 9.06
CA LEU A 289 15.54 6.71 9.15
C LEU A 289 14.97 6.36 10.53
N LYS A 290 15.72 6.66 11.59
CA LYS A 290 15.32 6.33 12.97
C LYS A 290 14.03 7.05 13.38
N GLN A 291 13.92 8.34 13.04
CA GLN A 291 12.75 9.15 13.36
C GLN A 291 11.52 8.65 12.60
N GLY A 292 11.66 8.36 11.30
CA GLY A 292 10.61 7.84 10.44
C GLY A 292 10.08 6.51 10.92
N PHE A 293 10.95 5.55 11.24
CA PHE A 293 10.54 4.26 11.81
C PHE A 293 9.84 4.41 13.17
N SER A 294 10.33 5.32 14.01
CA SER A 294 9.71 5.59 15.31
C SER A 294 8.33 6.22 15.17
N GLU A 295 8.18 7.22 14.30
CA GLU A 295 6.93 7.96 14.13
C GLU A 295 5.89 7.19 13.31
N ALA A 296 6.33 6.44 12.29
CA ALA A 296 5.43 5.64 11.47
C ALA A 296 4.95 4.37 12.19
N PHE A 297 5.85 3.68 12.90
CA PHE A 297 5.61 2.30 13.35
C PHE A 297 5.82 2.09 14.85
N GLY A 298 6.32 3.10 15.58
CA GLY A 298 6.76 2.92 16.97
C GLY A 298 8.02 2.08 17.11
N ILE A 299 8.78 1.88 16.03
CA ILE A 299 10.00 1.06 16.00
C ILE A 299 11.21 1.96 16.25
N VAL A 300 11.96 1.68 17.32
CA VAL A 300 13.17 2.43 17.66
C VAL A 300 14.39 1.68 17.14
N LEU A 301 15.10 2.28 16.19
CA LEU A 301 16.38 1.78 15.69
C LEU A 301 17.54 2.27 16.60
N PRO A 302 18.59 1.46 16.82
CA PRO A 302 19.76 1.78 17.65
C PRO A 302 20.56 2.95 17.08
#